data_AF-A0A0Q8QQU0-F1
#
_entry.id   AF-A0A0Q8QQU0-F1
#
_cell.length_a   1.000
_cell.length_b   1.000
_cell.length_c   1.000
_cell.angle_alpha   90.00
_cell.angle_beta   90.00
_cell.angle_gamma   90.00
#
_symmetry.space_group_name_H-M   'P 1'
#
loop_
_entity.id
_entity.type
_entity.pdbx_description
1 polymer ?
#
loop_
_entity_poly.entity_id
_entity_poly.type
_entity_poly.pdbx_seq_one_letter_code
_entity_poly.pdbx_strand_id
1 'polypeptide(L)'
;MNRSWHRLVALALAALGAVVMTPAAQAETKDAVKDAEGLWAYTLLEARGQAMPLTGVILFKDGLFVQQSIFDGEPFATQGAMAHAGTFGPGPRGVHMVGEQTISTSPGGMLPDSATAGKEPALRFRRDSQHDISVDRDGETMTIVFGSGTIQKFRRIGPAKGDIYKLENGVLALVDGHFVLVAGDATAVVTGYGTVRRSGTAYELGVTRWAEATPDKAINRKDGTIKATFDGKVFTLADGRAFRVVAAPKK
;
A
#
# COMPACT_ATOMS: atom_id res chain seq x y z
N MET A 1 55.98 -56.37 -26.15
CA MET A 1 54.89 -56.00 -27.07
C MET A 1 54.00 -54.98 -26.38
N ASN A 2 53.90 -53.76 -26.95
CA ASN A 2 52.79 -52.78 -26.96
C ASN A 2 51.91 -52.61 -25.70
N ARG A 3 51.57 -51.42 -25.19
CA ARG A 3 51.66 -50.02 -25.64
C ARG A 3 51.27 -49.16 -24.42
N SER A 4 51.98 -48.05 -24.19
CA SER A 4 51.50 -46.93 -23.38
C SER A 4 50.26 -46.30 -24.03
N TRP A 5 49.42 -45.59 -23.27
CA TRP A 5 48.66 -44.40 -23.71
C TRP A 5 48.12 -43.60 -22.51
N HIS A 6 48.52 -42.33 -22.45
CA HIS A 6 48.00 -41.29 -21.57
C HIS A 6 46.63 -40.81 -22.02
N ARG A 7 45.72 -40.54 -21.08
CA ARG A 7 44.62 -39.56 -21.13
C ARG A 7 44.16 -39.28 -19.70
N LEU A 8 43.64 -38.15 -19.27
CA LEU A 8 43.68 -36.73 -19.64
C LEU A 8 42.86 -36.05 -18.51
N VAL A 9 43.33 -34.92 -18.01
CA VAL A 9 42.64 -34.08 -17.03
C VAL A 9 41.32 -33.56 -17.61
N ALA A 10 40.23 -33.57 -16.83
CA ALA A 10 39.03 -32.79 -17.11
C ALA A 10 38.82 -31.78 -15.98
N LEU A 11 39.09 -30.50 -16.29
CA LEU A 11 38.67 -29.34 -15.51
C LEU A 11 37.15 -29.23 -15.56
N ALA A 12 36.49 -29.18 -14.41
CA ALA A 12 35.11 -28.74 -14.30
C ALA A 12 35.06 -27.20 -14.31
N LEU A 13 34.60 -26.62 -15.42
CA LEU A 13 34.21 -25.20 -15.47
C LEU A 13 32.89 -25.01 -14.73
N ALA A 14 32.91 -24.21 -13.67
CA ALA A 14 31.71 -23.66 -13.06
C ALA A 14 31.16 -22.54 -13.97
N ALA A 15 30.02 -22.79 -14.62
CA ALA A 15 29.29 -21.75 -15.34
C ALA A 15 28.42 -20.97 -14.34
N LEU A 16 28.84 -19.74 -14.01
CA LEU A 16 27.95 -18.74 -13.42
C LEU A 16 26.91 -18.34 -14.48
N GLY A 17 25.68 -18.83 -14.32
CA GLY A 17 24.55 -18.41 -15.14
C GLY A 17 24.10 -17.01 -14.77
N ALA A 18 24.53 -16.01 -15.55
CA ALA A 18 23.86 -14.71 -15.57
C ALA A 18 22.49 -14.90 -16.25
N VAL A 19 21.41 -14.78 -15.49
CA VAL A 19 20.05 -14.75 -16.04
C VAL A 19 19.88 -13.42 -16.78
N VAL A 20 20.11 -13.44 -18.09
CA VAL A 20 19.84 -12.30 -18.97
C VAL A 20 18.33 -12.26 -19.19
N MET A 21 17.66 -11.29 -18.57
CA MET A 21 16.26 -11.01 -18.89
C MET A 21 16.15 -10.51 -20.33
N THR A 22 15.29 -11.14 -21.12
CA THR A 22 15.03 -10.76 -22.51
C THR A 22 14.31 -9.40 -22.58
N PRO A 23 14.55 -8.57 -23.61
CA PRO A 23 13.90 -7.26 -23.78
C PRO A 23 12.36 -7.30 -23.75
N ALA A 24 11.74 -8.40 -24.19
CA ALA A 24 10.28 -8.59 -24.17
C ALA A 24 9.71 -8.61 -22.73
N ALA A 25 10.34 -9.38 -21.83
CA ALA A 25 9.96 -9.42 -20.42
C ALA A 25 10.17 -8.06 -19.71
N GLN A 26 11.14 -7.27 -20.17
CA GLN A 26 11.37 -5.92 -19.64
C GLN A 26 10.35 -4.89 -20.16
N ALA A 27 9.74 -5.11 -21.33
CA ALA A 27 8.65 -4.28 -21.84
C ALA A 27 7.34 -4.55 -21.09
N GLU A 28 6.99 -5.83 -20.92
CA GLU A 28 5.78 -6.24 -20.18
C GLU A 28 5.76 -5.72 -18.73
N THR A 29 6.92 -5.67 -18.07
CA THR A 29 7.03 -5.13 -16.70
C THR A 29 6.92 -3.61 -16.62
N LYS A 30 7.37 -2.88 -17.64
CA LYS A 30 7.19 -1.41 -17.70
C LYS A 30 5.74 -1.03 -17.94
N ASP A 31 5.04 -1.80 -18.77
CA ASP A 31 3.61 -1.60 -19.02
C ASP A 31 2.80 -1.85 -17.75
N ALA A 32 3.10 -2.90 -16.98
CA ALA A 32 2.43 -3.19 -15.70
C ALA A 32 2.55 -2.05 -14.66
N VAL A 33 3.73 -1.40 -14.56
CA VAL A 33 3.93 -0.24 -13.66
C VAL A 33 3.05 0.93 -14.07
N LYS A 34 3.02 1.23 -15.37
CA LYS A 34 2.17 2.29 -15.93
C LYS A 34 0.69 1.98 -15.76
N ASP A 35 0.30 0.71 -15.92
CA ASP A 35 -1.09 0.27 -15.76
C ASP A 35 -1.55 0.40 -14.30
N ALA A 36 -0.66 0.21 -13.33
CA ALA A 36 -0.95 0.43 -11.92
C ALA A 36 -1.24 1.91 -11.57
N GLU A 37 -0.66 2.87 -12.32
CA GLU A 37 -0.75 4.29 -11.99
C GLU A 37 -2.20 4.82 -12.00
N GLY A 38 -2.53 5.55 -10.94
CA GLY A 38 -3.84 6.15 -10.74
C GLY A 38 -4.33 6.05 -9.30
N LEU A 39 -5.45 6.70 -9.04
CA LEU A 39 -6.21 6.55 -7.80
C LEU A 39 -7.38 5.59 -8.04
N TRP A 40 -7.45 4.55 -7.21
CA TRP A 40 -8.30 3.39 -7.41
C TRP A 40 -9.10 3.11 -6.13
N ALA A 41 -10.41 2.92 -6.25
CA ALA A 41 -11.27 2.51 -5.15
C ALA A 41 -11.51 0.99 -5.19
N TYR A 42 -11.50 0.34 -4.04
CA TYR A 42 -11.80 -1.10 -3.94
C TYR A 42 -13.20 -1.41 -4.47
N THR A 43 -13.28 -2.52 -5.21
CA THR A 43 -14.54 -3.17 -5.59
C THR A 43 -14.61 -4.61 -5.09
N LEU A 44 -13.45 -5.24 -4.87
CA LEU A 44 -13.34 -6.58 -4.29
C LEU A 44 -11.99 -6.75 -3.59
N LEU A 45 -12.00 -7.39 -2.42
CA LEU A 45 -10.86 -8.09 -1.87
C LEU A 45 -11.24 -9.56 -1.72
N GLU A 46 -10.42 -10.47 -2.28
CA GLU A 46 -10.57 -11.90 -2.11
C GLU A 46 -9.26 -12.49 -1.57
N ALA A 47 -9.36 -13.27 -0.49
CA ALA A 47 -8.24 -14.03 0.05
C ALA A 47 -8.70 -15.45 0.36
N ARG A 48 -7.89 -16.45 -0.03
CA ARG A 48 -8.20 -17.87 0.18
C ARG A 48 -9.57 -18.27 -0.41
N GLY A 49 -9.95 -17.69 -1.55
CA GLY A 49 -11.23 -17.93 -2.22
C GLY A 49 -12.45 -17.31 -1.52
N GLN A 50 -12.24 -16.46 -0.52
CA GLN A 50 -13.32 -15.77 0.20
C GLN A 50 -13.27 -14.27 -0.07
N ALA A 51 -14.39 -13.73 -0.53
CA ALA A 51 -14.59 -12.29 -0.64
C ALA A 51 -14.73 -11.67 0.75
N MET A 52 -13.98 -10.60 1.00
CA MET A 52 -14.01 -9.86 2.26
C MET A 52 -14.50 -8.44 1.98
N PRO A 53 -15.66 -8.04 2.54
CA PRO A 53 -16.25 -6.74 2.25
C PRO A 53 -15.43 -5.63 2.91
N LEU A 54 -14.89 -4.72 2.11
CA LEU A 54 -14.17 -3.55 2.61
C LEU A 54 -14.36 -2.35 1.70
N THR A 55 -14.14 -1.19 2.29
CA THR A 55 -14.17 0.10 1.63
C THR A 55 -12.81 0.76 1.80
N GLY A 56 -12.20 1.17 0.69
CA GLY A 56 -10.84 1.72 0.70
C GLY A 56 -10.39 2.23 -0.66
N VAL A 57 -9.15 2.72 -0.70
CA VAL A 57 -8.46 3.16 -1.91
C VAL A 57 -7.02 2.70 -1.94
N ILE A 58 -6.46 2.62 -3.14
CA ILE A 58 -5.02 2.54 -3.39
C ILE A 58 -4.63 3.58 -4.43
N LEU A 59 -3.47 4.21 -4.22
CA LEU A 59 -2.85 5.14 -5.14
C LEU A 59 -1.47 4.61 -5.51
N PHE A 60 -1.16 4.61 -6.81
CA PHE A 60 0.19 4.44 -7.35
C PHE A 60 0.57 5.71 -8.11
N LYS A 61 1.66 6.37 -7.69
CA LYS A 61 2.14 7.61 -8.31
C LYS A 61 3.61 7.87 -7.98
N ASP A 62 4.39 8.28 -8.99
CA ASP A 62 5.77 8.77 -8.85
C ASP A 62 6.71 7.79 -8.10
N GLY A 63 6.50 6.47 -8.28
CA GLY A 63 7.23 5.41 -7.58
C GLY A 63 6.84 5.22 -6.11
N LEU A 64 5.82 5.92 -5.61
CA LEU A 64 5.22 5.74 -4.30
C LEU A 64 3.83 5.11 -4.41
N PHE A 65 3.47 4.31 -3.41
CA PHE A 65 2.10 3.86 -3.25
C PHE A 65 1.59 4.13 -1.84
N VAL A 66 0.28 4.32 -1.74
CA VAL A 66 -0.43 4.45 -0.46
C VAL A 66 -1.81 3.79 -0.58
N GLN A 67 -2.15 2.99 0.41
CA GLN A 67 -3.39 2.22 0.48
C GLN A 67 -4.01 2.40 1.85
N GLN A 68 -5.33 2.60 1.88
CA GLN A 68 -6.11 2.59 3.11
C GLN A 68 -7.42 1.86 2.87
N SER A 69 -7.82 1.00 3.80
CA SER A 69 -9.09 0.29 3.76
C SER A 69 -9.60 -0.06 5.15
N ILE A 70 -10.93 -0.15 5.32
CA ILE A 70 -11.59 -0.64 6.53
C ILE A 70 -12.67 -1.63 6.11
N PHE A 71 -12.82 -2.74 6.84
CA PHE A 71 -13.87 -3.71 6.59
C PHE A 71 -15.27 -3.10 6.76
N ASP A 72 -16.20 -3.58 5.95
CA ASP A 72 -17.59 -3.16 5.97
C ASP A 72 -18.40 -4.12 6.84
N GLY A 73 -18.61 -3.71 8.08
CA GLY A 73 -19.44 -4.44 9.03
C GLY A 73 -20.00 -3.50 10.09
N GLU A 74 -21.05 -3.95 10.78
CA GLU A 74 -21.65 -3.21 11.89
C GLU A 74 -21.48 -4.00 13.20
N PRO A 75 -21.08 -3.34 14.30
CA PRO A 75 -20.83 -1.90 14.41
C PRO A 75 -19.52 -1.47 13.70
N PHE A 76 -19.57 -0.37 12.93
CA PHE A 76 -18.41 0.10 12.15
C PHE A 76 -17.18 0.40 13.02
N ALA A 77 -17.40 0.88 14.25
CA ALA A 77 -16.34 1.22 15.19
C ALA A 77 -15.47 0.01 15.61
N THR A 78 -15.95 -1.23 15.40
CA THR A 78 -15.24 -2.45 15.77
C THR A 78 -14.58 -3.16 14.57
N GLN A 79 -14.64 -2.58 13.37
CA GLN A 79 -14.13 -3.23 12.16
C GLN A 79 -12.61 -3.14 12.08
N GLY A 80 -11.95 -4.15 11.52
CA GLY A 80 -10.52 -4.07 11.25
C GLY A 80 -10.20 -3.05 10.15
N ALA A 81 -9.03 -2.43 10.23
CA ALA A 81 -8.48 -1.61 9.14
C ALA A 81 -7.15 -2.15 8.66
N MET A 82 -6.83 -1.85 7.40
CA MET A 82 -5.55 -2.17 6.76
C MET A 82 -5.04 -0.93 6.02
N ALA A 83 -3.77 -0.63 6.18
CA ALA A 83 -3.13 0.45 5.46
C ALA A 83 -1.69 0.09 5.10
N HIS A 84 -1.26 0.58 3.94
CA HIS A 84 0.09 0.36 3.44
C HIS A 84 0.65 1.65 2.85
N ALA A 85 1.94 1.86 3.00
CA ALA A 85 2.65 2.94 2.35
C ALA A 85 4.09 2.54 2.05
N GLY A 86 4.61 2.99 0.91
CA GLY A 86 5.97 2.67 0.51
C GLY A 86 6.25 2.97 -0.96
N THR A 87 7.16 2.19 -1.55
CA THR A 87 7.61 2.38 -2.94
C THR A 87 7.10 1.26 -3.85
N PHE A 88 6.96 1.56 -5.13
CA PHE A 88 6.68 0.57 -6.16
C PHE A 88 7.52 0.81 -7.41
N GLY A 89 7.74 -0.26 -8.17
CA GLY A 89 8.47 -0.21 -9.44
C GLY A 89 8.37 -1.54 -10.20
N PRO A 90 9.13 -1.72 -11.29
CA PRO A 90 9.12 -2.96 -12.04
C PRO A 90 9.56 -4.14 -11.16
N GLY A 91 8.86 -5.27 -11.28
CA GLY A 91 9.13 -6.49 -10.51
C GLY A 91 8.99 -7.77 -11.32
N PRO A 92 9.43 -8.94 -10.79
CA PRO A 92 9.34 -10.23 -11.48
C PRO A 92 7.93 -10.66 -11.91
N ARG A 93 6.88 -10.11 -11.29
CA ARG A 93 5.47 -10.39 -11.64
C ARG A 93 4.75 -9.23 -12.33
N GLY A 94 5.47 -8.17 -12.69
CA GLY A 94 4.92 -6.91 -13.19
C GLY A 94 5.35 -5.76 -12.30
N VAL A 95 4.77 -5.67 -11.09
CA VAL A 95 5.08 -4.62 -10.11
C VAL A 95 5.65 -5.22 -8.83
N HIS A 96 6.78 -4.68 -8.38
CA HIS A 96 7.35 -4.92 -7.06
C HIS A 96 6.96 -3.77 -6.13
N MET A 97 6.42 -4.10 -4.96
CA MET A 97 6.04 -3.15 -3.92
C MET A 97 6.83 -3.41 -2.65
N VAL A 98 7.43 -2.36 -2.09
CA VAL A 98 8.05 -2.38 -0.76
C VAL A 98 7.18 -1.56 0.17
N GLY A 99 6.38 -2.24 0.98
CA GLY A 99 5.61 -1.66 2.08
C GLY A 99 6.52 -1.33 3.24
N GLU A 100 7.03 -0.10 3.26
CA GLU A 100 7.78 0.45 4.39
C GLU A 100 6.92 0.53 5.66
N GLN A 101 5.61 0.64 5.47
CA GLN A 101 4.62 0.54 6.52
C GLN A 101 3.51 -0.40 6.06
N THR A 102 3.30 -1.46 6.82
CA THR A 102 2.16 -2.37 6.72
C THR A 102 1.45 -2.38 8.07
N ILE A 103 0.27 -1.80 8.09
CA ILE A 103 -0.53 -1.52 9.28
C ILE A 103 -1.80 -2.36 9.22
N SER A 104 -2.10 -3.02 10.34
CA SER A 104 -3.41 -3.62 10.57
C SER A 104 -3.90 -3.20 11.95
N THR A 105 -5.16 -2.77 12.03
CA THR A 105 -5.81 -2.42 13.29
C THR A 105 -7.00 -3.34 13.54
N SER A 106 -7.25 -3.64 14.81
CA SER A 106 -8.38 -4.48 15.24
C SER A 106 -9.02 -3.89 16.50
N PRO A 107 -10.00 -2.97 16.35
CA PRO A 107 -10.69 -2.41 17.49
C PRO A 107 -11.46 -3.52 18.23
N GLY A 108 -11.00 -3.86 19.43
CA GLY A 108 -11.60 -4.90 20.28
C GLY A 108 -10.91 -6.26 20.26
N GLY A 109 -9.78 -6.44 19.53
CA GLY A 109 -8.99 -7.68 19.59
C GLY A 109 -9.75 -8.96 19.20
N MET A 110 -10.88 -8.85 18.50
CA MET A 110 -11.79 -9.95 18.19
C MET A 110 -11.77 -10.28 16.69
N LEU A 111 -11.04 -11.34 16.33
CA LEU A 111 -11.61 -12.28 15.38
C LEU A 111 -12.63 -13.11 16.18
N PRO A 112 -13.92 -13.16 15.79
CA PRO A 112 -15.00 -13.75 16.59
C PRO A 112 -14.75 -15.20 17.04
N ASP A 113 -13.87 -15.93 16.35
CA ASP A 113 -13.71 -17.38 16.53
C ASP A 113 -12.26 -17.81 16.86
N SER A 114 -11.37 -16.87 17.20
CA SER A 114 -10.00 -17.26 17.59
C SER A 114 -9.95 -17.56 19.10
N ALA A 115 -9.36 -18.69 19.49
CA ALA A 115 -8.99 -19.02 20.88
C ALA A 115 -8.01 -17.98 21.53
N THR A 116 -7.67 -16.94 20.78
CA THR A 116 -6.81 -15.80 21.12
C THR A 116 -7.57 -14.47 21.13
N ALA A 117 -8.91 -14.47 21.06
CA ALA A 117 -9.72 -13.26 21.19
C ALA A 117 -9.30 -12.50 22.47
N GLY A 118 -8.89 -11.24 22.32
CA GLY A 118 -8.37 -10.40 23.41
C GLY A 118 -6.87 -10.52 23.72
N LYS A 119 -6.11 -11.35 22.99
CA LYS A 119 -4.64 -11.45 23.14
C LYS A 119 -3.86 -10.72 22.05
N GLU A 120 -4.51 -10.32 20.97
CA GLU A 120 -3.84 -9.60 19.88
C GLU A 120 -3.86 -8.09 20.15
N PRO A 121 -2.74 -7.38 19.93
CA PRO A 121 -2.71 -5.93 20.10
C PRO A 121 -3.64 -5.25 19.10
N ALA A 122 -4.21 -4.11 19.49
CA ALA A 122 -5.11 -3.34 18.65
C ALA A 122 -4.40 -2.77 17.41
N LEU A 123 -3.07 -2.67 17.44
CA LEU A 123 -2.20 -2.27 16.34
C LEU A 123 -1.17 -3.35 16.06
N ARG A 124 -1.09 -3.76 14.78
CA ARG A 124 -0.02 -4.57 14.22
C ARG A 124 0.71 -3.77 13.16
N PHE A 125 2.02 -3.67 13.31
CA PHE A 125 2.88 -2.91 12.43
C PHE A 125 4.02 -3.77 11.92
N ARG A 126 4.26 -3.73 10.61
CA ARG A 126 5.40 -4.37 9.95
C ARG A 126 6.08 -3.36 9.05
N ARG A 127 7.42 -3.36 9.05
CA ARG A 127 8.24 -2.65 8.06
C ARG A 127 8.68 -3.63 6.98
N ASP A 128 9.08 -3.07 5.84
CA ASP A 128 9.81 -3.75 4.77
C ASP A 128 9.10 -5.01 4.26
N SER A 129 7.77 -4.99 4.23
CA SER A 129 6.99 -6.06 3.62
C SER A 129 7.10 -5.97 2.10
N GLN A 130 7.53 -7.05 1.45
CA GLN A 130 7.72 -7.08 0.01
C GLN A 130 6.60 -7.86 -0.67
N HIS A 131 6.12 -7.33 -1.79
CA HIS A 131 5.07 -7.95 -2.59
C HIS A 131 5.40 -7.83 -4.08
N ASP A 132 5.47 -8.96 -4.76
CA ASP A 132 5.42 -9.00 -6.22
C ASP A 132 3.98 -9.28 -6.64
N ILE A 133 3.45 -8.38 -7.46
CA ILE A 133 2.06 -8.42 -7.93
C ILE A 133 2.02 -8.42 -9.45
N SER A 134 1.03 -9.11 -10.01
CA SER A 134 0.61 -8.88 -11.39
C SER A 134 -0.52 -7.86 -11.41
N VAL A 135 -0.50 -7.01 -12.43
CA VAL A 135 -1.49 -5.96 -12.68
C VAL A 135 -2.14 -6.25 -14.02
N ASP A 136 -3.47 -6.28 -14.03
CA ASP A 136 -4.28 -6.37 -15.24
C ASP A 136 -5.24 -5.18 -15.24
N ARG A 137 -5.18 -4.36 -16.27
CA ARG A 137 -5.98 -3.14 -16.40
C ARG A 137 -6.83 -3.21 -17.67
N ASP A 138 -8.12 -2.99 -17.48
CA ASP A 138 -9.07 -2.77 -18.56
C ASP A 138 -9.79 -1.43 -18.34
N GLY A 139 -9.30 -0.40 -19.03
CA GLY A 139 -9.81 0.98 -18.96
C GLY A 139 -9.78 1.55 -17.55
N GLU A 140 -10.97 1.59 -16.93
CA GLU A 140 -11.24 2.15 -15.61
C GLU A 140 -11.37 1.07 -14.52
N THR A 141 -11.01 -0.17 -14.84
CA THR A 141 -10.93 -1.28 -13.89
C THR A 141 -9.51 -1.81 -13.79
N MET A 142 -9.13 -2.27 -12.61
CA MET A 142 -7.83 -2.87 -12.36
C MET A 142 -7.97 -4.08 -11.46
N THR A 143 -7.28 -5.15 -11.80
CA THR A 143 -7.10 -6.34 -10.96
C THR A 143 -5.63 -6.47 -10.58
N ILE A 144 -5.37 -6.65 -9.30
CA ILE A 144 -4.05 -6.95 -8.75
C ILE A 144 -4.09 -8.36 -8.16
N VAL A 145 -3.09 -9.18 -8.46
CA VAL A 145 -2.93 -10.52 -7.88
C VAL A 145 -1.56 -10.65 -7.21
N PHE A 146 -1.58 -10.89 -5.91
CA PHE A 146 -0.38 -11.13 -5.10
C PHE A 146 0.14 -12.55 -5.31
N GLY A 147 1.44 -12.75 -5.11
CA GLY A 147 2.04 -14.09 -5.09
C GLY A 147 1.40 -15.07 -4.08
N SER A 148 0.72 -14.56 -3.05
CA SER A 148 -0.07 -15.35 -2.09
C SER A 148 -1.39 -15.88 -2.65
N GLY A 149 -1.81 -15.45 -3.84
CA GLY A 149 -3.14 -15.70 -4.40
C GLY A 149 -4.22 -14.72 -3.92
N THR A 150 -3.86 -13.67 -3.16
CA THR A 150 -4.80 -12.60 -2.81
C THR A 150 -5.15 -11.80 -4.08
N ILE A 151 -6.44 -11.62 -4.34
CA ILE A 151 -6.94 -10.85 -5.49
C ILE A 151 -7.57 -9.56 -4.97
N GLN A 152 -7.22 -8.45 -5.59
CA GLN A 152 -7.82 -7.15 -5.31
C GLN A 152 -8.32 -6.55 -6.62
N LYS A 153 -9.59 -6.15 -6.65
CA LYS A 153 -10.17 -5.46 -7.80
C LYS A 153 -10.54 -4.05 -7.43
N PHE A 154 -10.39 -3.17 -8.40
CA PHE A 154 -10.60 -1.76 -8.23
C PHE A 154 -11.34 -1.14 -9.40
N ARG A 155 -11.97 -0.01 -9.12
CA ARG A 155 -12.46 0.94 -10.11
C ARG A 155 -11.67 2.24 -9.97
N ARG A 156 -11.25 2.81 -11.08
CA ARG A 156 -10.56 4.09 -11.08
C ARG A 156 -11.48 5.21 -10.60
N ILE A 157 -10.95 6.09 -9.77
CA ILE A 157 -11.63 7.28 -9.27
C ILE A 157 -10.85 8.58 -9.56
N GLY A 158 -9.64 8.46 -10.08
CA GLY A 158 -8.87 9.60 -10.56
C GLY A 158 -7.59 9.20 -11.30
N PRO A 159 -7.09 10.06 -12.21
CA PRO A 159 -5.82 9.86 -12.89
C PRO A 159 -4.57 10.13 -12.04
N ALA A 160 -4.72 10.35 -10.74
CA ALA A 160 -3.69 10.79 -9.80
C ALA A 160 -3.13 12.21 -10.09
N LYS A 161 -3.97 13.16 -10.52
CA LYS A 161 -3.52 14.56 -10.69
C LYS A 161 -3.40 15.25 -9.33
N GLY A 162 -2.21 15.75 -9.02
CA GLY A 162 -1.88 16.37 -7.74
C GLY A 162 -0.54 15.85 -7.24
N ASP A 163 -0.38 15.81 -5.92
CA ASP A 163 0.90 15.51 -5.30
C ASP A 163 0.83 14.32 -4.34
N ILE A 164 1.91 13.55 -4.31
CA ILE A 164 2.18 12.52 -3.30
C ILE A 164 3.47 12.87 -2.56
N TYR A 165 3.40 12.88 -1.24
CA TYR A 165 4.45 13.34 -0.35
C TYR A 165 4.94 12.18 0.50
N LYS A 166 6.25 11.94 0.49
CA LYS A 166 6.88 11.04 1.45
C LYS A 166 6.98 11.74 2.79
N LEU A 167 6.44 11.13 3.84
CA LEU A 167 6.54 11.60 5.21
C LEU A 167 7.67 10.85 5.94
N GLU A 168 8.15 11.40 7.06
CA GLU A 168 9.15 10.74 7.93
C GLU A 168 8.72 9.30 8.30
N ASN A 169 7.44 9.14 8.65
CA ASN A 169 6.82 7.86 8.96
C ASN A 169 5.49 7.77 8.21
N GLY A 170 5.48 7.86 6.88
CA GLY A 170 4.20 7.87 6.16
C GLY A 170 4.25 8.21 4.69
N VAL A 171 3.06 8.26 4.11
CA VAL A 171 2.76 8.91 2.84
C VAL A 171 1.47 9.72 2.98
N LEU A 172 1.47 10.92 2.42
CA LEU A 172 0.29 11.75 2.22
C LEU A 172 0.10 11.96 0.72
N ALA A 173 -1.10 11.69 0.22
CA ALA A 173 -1.50 12.05 -1.12
C ALA A 173 -2.62 13.08 -1.09
N LEU A 174 -2.52 14.07 -1.97
CA LEU A 174 -3.53 15.10 -2.23
C LEU A 174 -3.74 15.14 -3.75
N VAL A 175 -4.62 14.27 -4.26
CA VAL A 175 -4.79 14.02 -5.71
C VAL A 175 -6.26 13.97 -6.09
N ASP A 176 -6.63 14.53 -7.24
CA ASP A 176 -7.97 14.48 -7.82
C ASP A 176 -9.11 14.85 -6.84
N GLY A 177 -8.87 15.84 -5.97
CA GLY A 177 -9.85 16.22 -4.94
C GLY A 177 -10.02 15.21 -3.80
N HIS A 178 -9.10 14.25 -3.68
CA HIS A 178 -9.02 13.26 -2.61
C HIS A 178 -7.78 13.44 -1.75
N PHE A 179 -7.87 12.99 -0.49
CA PHE A 179 -6.70 12.75 0.33
C PHE A 179 -6.56 11.25 0.64
N VAL A 180 -5.32 10.79 0.77
CA VAL A 180 -5.00 9.50 1.39
C VAL A 180 -3.84 9.74 2.34
N LEU A 181 -4.02 9.42 3.61
CA LEU A 181 -3.00 9.54 4.64
C LEU A 181 -2.74 8.17 5.24
N VAL A 182 -1.47 7.78 5.29
CA VAL A 182 -0.99 6.67 6.10
C VAL A 182 0.25 7.16 6.81
N ALA A 183 0.18 7.26 8.14
CA ALA A 183 1.28 7.77 8.94
C ALA A 183 1.38 7.05 10.30
N GLY A 184 2.60 6.98 10.83
CA GLY A 184 2.91 6.42 12.14
C GLY A 184 3.81 5.18 12.09
N ASP A 185 3.93 4.52 13.22
CA ASP A 185 4.81 3.37 13.45
C ASP A 185 4.16 2.36 14.41
N ALA A 186 4.97 1.48 15.03
CA ALA A 186 4.46 0.46 15.96
C ALA A 186 3.85 1.03 17.25
N THR A 187 4.09 2.30 17.58
CA THR A 187 3.59 2.96 18.80
C THR A 187 2.26 3.65 18.59
N ALA A 188 2.06 4.27 17.44
CA ALA A 188 0.82 4.93 17.08
C ALA A 188 0.71 5.10 15.55
N VAL A 189 -0.50 4.99 15.02
CA VAL A 189 -0.81 5.19 13.60
C VAL A 189 -2.04 6.06 13.41
N VAL A 190 -2.05 6.76 12.28
CA VAL A 190 -3.17 7.54 11.75
C VAL A 190 -3.29 7.22 10.27
N THR A 191 -4.45 6.73 9.87
CA THR A 191 -4.73 6.40 8.47
C THR A 191 -6.11 6.89 8.09
N GLY A 192 -6.28 7.33 6.85
CA GLY A 192 -7.60 7.65 6.35
C GLY A 192 -7.60 8.11 4.90
N TYR A 193 -8.79 8.15 4.32
CA TYR A 193 -9.00 8.71 3.01
C TYR A 193 -10.38 9.34 2.90
N GLY A 194 -10.52 10.16 1.87
CA GLY A 194 -11.78 10.78 1.50
C GLY A 194 -11.55 11.95 0.55
N THR A 195 -12.39 12.97 0.66
CA THR A 195 -12.31 14.17 -0.20
C THR A 195 -11.51 15.28 0.47
N VAL A 196 -10.94 16.18 -0.33
CA VAL A 196 -10.20 17.33 0.16
C VAL A 196 -10.61 18.61 -0.56
N ARG A 197 -10.79 19.68 0.20
CA ARG A 197 -10.92 21.05 -0.30
C ARG A 197 -9.80 21.90 0.25
N ARG A 198 -9.14 22.66 -0.62
CA ARG A 198 -8.01 23.54 -0.28
C ARG A 198 -8.42 25.00 -0.37
N SER A 199 -8.04 25.80 0.64
CA SER A 199 -8.10 27.26 0.63
C SER A 199 -6.79 27.82 1.17
N GLY A 200 -5.90 28.25 0.27
CA GLY A 200 -4.54 28.66 0.62
C GLY A 200 -3.73 27.50 1.22
N THR A 201 -3.31 27.64 2.48
CA THR A 201 -2.64 26.58 3.27
C THR A 201 -3.61 25.76 4.12
N ALA A 202 -4.89 26.15 4.19
CA ALA A 202 -5.91 25.43 4.92
C ALA A 202 -6.56 24.34 4.06
N TYR A 203 -6.87 23.22 4.71
CA TYR A 203 -7.50 22.05 4.11
C TYR A 203 -8.70 21.61 4.95
N GLU A 204 -9.77 21.24 4.26
CA GLU A 204 -10.92 20.55 4.82
C GLU A 204 -10.95 19.13 4.25
N LEU A 205 -10.80 18.13 5.12
CA LEU A 205 -10.77 16.71 4.78
C LEU A 205 -12.15 16.10 5.08
N GLY A 206 -12.93 15.80 4.05
CA GLY A 206 -14.16 15.04 4.17
C GLY A 206 -13.84 13.56 4.26
N VAL A 207 -13.89 13.00 5.46
CA VAL A 207 -13.50 11.62 5.80
C VAL A 207 -14.53 10.64 5.26
N THR A 208 -14.09 9.74 4.38
CA THR A 208 -14.85 8.53 4.03
C THR A 208 -14.54 7.42 5.03
N ARG A 209 -13.26 7.14 5.28
CA ARG A 209 -12.81 6.21 6.32
C ARG A 209 -11.58 6.77 7.02
N TRP A 210 -11.54 6.59 8.34
CA TRP A 210 -10.45 7.03 9.19
C TRP A 210 -10.22 6.02 10.30
N ALA A 211 -8.96 5.67 10.54
CA ALA A 211 -8.55 4.77 11.61
C ALA A 211 -7.34 5.34 12.34
N GLU A 212 -7.39 5.29 13.66
CA GLU A 212 -6.31 5.65 14.58
C GLU A 212 -6.04 4.45 15.48
N ALA A 213 -4.78 4.14 15.76
CA ALA A 213 -4.48 3.08 16.73
C ALA A 213 -3.16 3.30 17.47
N THR A 214 -3.11 2.76 18.69
CA THR A 214 -1.92 2.41 19.47
C THR A 214 -1.95 0.90 19.71
N PRO A 215 -0.92 0.28 20.32
CA PRO A 215 -0.97 -1.14 20.72
C PRO A 215 -2.20 -1.49 21.57
N ASP A 216 -2.68 -0.55 22.38
CA ASP A 216 -3.75 -0.78 23.35
C ASP A 216 -5.15 -0.48 22.81
N LYS A 217 -5.25 0.41 21.82
CA LYS A 217 -6.54 0.92 21.37
C LYS A 217 -6.54 1.22 19.88
N ALA A 218 -7.61 0.82 19.19
CA ALA A 218 -7.91 1.27 17.83
C ALA A 218 -9.29 1.93 17.79
N ILE A 219 -9.45 2.93 16.94
CA ILE A 219 -10.68 3.71 16.75
C ILE A 219 -10.89 3.90 15.26
N ASN A 220 -12.09 3.57 14.78
CA ASN A 220 -12.53 3.89 13.43
C ASN A 220 -13.60 4.99 13.43
N ARG A 221 -13.56 5.86 12.42
CA ARG A 221 -14.56 6.91 12.15
C ARG A 221 -14.87 6.96 10.64
N LYS A 222 -16.11 7.31 10.30
CA LYS A 222 -16.60 7.53 8.92
C LYS A 222 -17.47 8.80 8.89
N ASP A 223 -17.65 9.36 7.71
CA ASP A 223 -18.58 10.48 7.42
C ASP A 223 -18.36 11.72 8.30
N GLY A 224 -17.10 12.12 8.48
CA GLY A 224 -16.71 13.26 9.30
C GLY A 224 -15.91 14.31 8.52
N THR A 225 -15.60 15.42 9.20
CA THR A 225 -14.72 16.45 8.64
C THR A 225 -13.55 16.70 9.57
N ILE A 226 -12.34 16.70 9.02
CA ILE A 226 -11.11 17.06 9.74
C ILE A 226 -10.51 18.29 9.08
N LYS A 227 -10.21 19.31 9.89
CA LYS A 227 -9.47 20.47 9.42
C LYS A 227 -7.96 20.20 9.51
N ALA A 228 -7.21 20.71 8.54
CA ALA A 228 -5.77 20.60 8.50
C ALA A 228 -5.12 21.86 7.88
N THR A 229 -3.82 21.99 8.07
CA THR A 229 -2.99 22.97 7.37
C THR A 229 -1.78 22.28 6.73
N PHE A 230 -1.30 22.83 5.62
CA PHE A 230 -0.09 22.36 4.97
C PHE A 230 0.69 23.51 4.36
N ASP A 231 1.95 23.64 4.76
CA ASP A 231 2.90 24.62 4.25
C ASP A 231 3.85 24.05 3.17
N GLY A 232 3.61 22.79 2.75
CA GLY A 232 4.47 22.05 1.83
C GLY A 232 5.60 21.25 2.51
N LYS A 233 5.80 21.43 3.82
CA LYS A 233 6.82 20.73 4.63
C LYS A 233 6.21 19.94 5.78
N VAL A 234 5.15 20.44 6.39
CA VAL A 234 4.49 19.84 7.55
C VAL A 234 2.98 19.87 7.37
N PHE A 235 2.37 18.69 7.26
CA PHE A 235 0.92 18.55 7.27
C PHE A 235 0.43 18.46 8.71
N THR A 236 -0.43 19.38 9.15
CA THR A 236 -0.88 19.46 10.55
C THR A 236 -2.38 19.32 10.64
N LEU A 237 -2.88 18.40 11.47
CA LEU A 237 -4.30 18.27 11.78
C LEU A 237 -4.71 19.29 12.83
N ALA A 238 -6.00 19.63 12.89
CA ALA A 238 -6.52 20.59 13.85
C ALA A 238 -6.35 20.19 15.33
N ASP A 239 -6.09 18.92 15.61
CA ASP A 239 -5.76 18.44 16.97
C ASP A 239 -4.27 18.55 17.33
N GLY A 240 -3.47 19.17 16.45
CA GLY A 240 -2.05 19.44 16.68
C GLY A 240 -1.10 18.33 16.21
N ARG A 241 -1.60 17.18 15.76
CA ARG A 241 -0.74 16.15 15.15
C ARG A 241 -0.12 16.67 13.86
N ALA A 242 1.19 16.47 13.71
CA ALA A 242 1.97 17.00 12.60
C ALA A 242 2.77 15.90 11.91
N PHE A 243 2.81 15.94 10.58
CA PHE A 243 3.48 14.96 9.74
C PHE A 243 4.46 15.67 8.79
N ARG A 244 5.75 15.41 8.99
CA ARG A 244 6.83 16.07 8.25
C ARG A 244 7.13 15.36 6.94
N VAL A 245 7.31 16.15 5.88
CA VAL A 245 7.70 15.68 4.54
C VAL A 245 9.22 15.53 4.48
N VAL A 246 9.69 14.37 4.02
CA VAL A 246 11.13 14.07 3.81
C VAL A 246 11.54 14.03 2.35
N ALA A 247 10.58 13.85 1.44
CA ALA A 247 10.78 14.03 0.02
C ALA A 247 9.52 14.67 -0.60
N ALA A 248 9.73 15.77 -1.30
CA ALA A 248 8.70 16.42 -2.10
C ALA A 248 8.54 15.70 -3.46
N PRO A 249 7.40 15.85 -4.14
CA PRO A 249 7.18 15.31 -5.48
C PRO A 249 8.32 15.72 -6.43
N LYS A 250 8.75 14.79 -7.28
CA LYS A 250 9.67 15.13 -8.38
C LYS A 250 8.88 15.94 -9.41
N LYS A 251 9.31 17.19 -9.65
CA LYS A 251 8.73 18.08 -10.66
C LYS A 251 9.10 17.65 -12.07
#